data_AF-A0A6P6CBE8-F1
#
_entry.id   AF-A0A6P6CBE8-F1
#
_cell.length_a   1.000
_cell.length_b   1.000
_cell.length_c   1.000
_cell.angle_alpha   90.00
_cell.angle_beta   90.00
_cell.angle_gamma   90.00
#
_symmetry.space_group_name_H-M   'P 1'
#
loop_
_entity.id
_entity.type
_entity.pdbx_description
1 polymer ?
#
loop_
_entity_poly.entity_id
_entity_poly.type
_entity_poly.pdbx_seq_one_letter_code
_entity_poly.pdbx_strand_id
1 'polypeptide(L)'
;MDDYKYQDNYEGYAPSDGYYRGNESNPEEDAQSDVTEGHDEEDEIYEGEYQGIPHPDDVKAKQAKKAPSRADGLRGQADLLAERMEDEEQLAHQYETIIDECGHGRFQWILFFVLGLALMADGVEVFVVSFALPSAEKDMCLSSSKKGMLGWGFSMGTHYHFHSWRVFVIVCVLPCAVSMVALRFMPESPRFLLEMGKHDEAWMILKQVHDTNMRAKGTPEKVFTVSNIKTPKQMDEFIEIQSSTGTWYQRWLVRFKTTFKQVWDNALYCVLGPYRMNTLILAVVWFSMALSYYGLTVWFPDMIRYYQDEEYKSKMKVFFGEHVYGATINFTMENQIHQHGKLVNDKFTKMYFKHVLFEDTFFDECYFEDVTSTDTYFKNCTIESTIFYNTDLYEHKFINCRFINSTFLEQKEGCHMDFEQDNDFLIYLVSFLGSLSVLPGNIISALLMDRIGRLKMIGGSMLISAVCCFFLFFGNSESAMIGWQCLFCGTSIAAWNALDVITVELYPTNQRATAFGILNGLCKFGAILGNTIFASFVGITKVVPILLAATSLVGGGLIALRLPETREQVLM
;
A
#
# COMPACT_ATOMS: atom_id res chain seq x y z
N MET A 1 -50.80 -26.26 52.11
CA MET A 1 -50.92 -25.27 51.01
C MET A 1 -50.05 -25.79 49.87
N ASP A 2 -50.30 -27.01 49.39
CA ASP A 2 -51.47 -27.52 48.62
C ASP A 2 -51.44 -26.86 47.23
N ASP A 3 -50.86 -27.53 46.23
CA ASP A 3 -51.43 -28.59 45.35
C ASP A 3 -51.83 -27.94 44.00
N TYR A 4 -51.65 -28.45 42.78
CA TYR A 4 -51.64 -29.79 42.18
C TYR A 4 -50.70 -29.74 40.91
N LYS A 5 -49.80 -30.69 40.54
CA LYS A 5 -49.93 -32.12 40.11
C LYS A 5 -50.80 -32.28 38.83
N TYR A 6 -50.37 -32.85 37.70
CA TYR A 6 -49.88 -34.23 37.50
C TYR A 6 -49.23 -34.44 36.10
N GLN A 7 -48.35 -35.44 36.05
CA GLN A 7 -47.71 -36.09 34.90
C GLN A 7 -48.05 -37.59 35.01
N ASP A 8 -48.32 -38.30 33.91
CA ASP A 8 -48.18 -39.77 33.75
C ASP A 8 -48.39 -40.11 32.26
N ASN A 9 -47.41 -40.69 31.53
CA ASN A 9 -46.95 -42.09 31.48
C ASN A 9 -47.96 -43.06 30.83
N TYR A 10 -47.53 -43.75 29.76
CA TYR A 10 -47.31 -45.21 29.70
C TYR A 10 -47.13 -45.72 28.24
N GLU A 11 -46.06 -46.51 28.04
CA GLU A 11 -45.87 -47.77 27.27
C GLU A 11 -46.74 -48.06 26.01
N GLY A 12 -46.31 -48.71 24.92
CA GLY A 12 -45.16 -49.56 24.63
C GLY A 12 -45.53 -50.50 23.45
N TYR A 13 -44.51 -51.09 22.83
CA TYR A 13 -44.50 -52.24 21.90
C TYR A 13 -44.87 -52.11 20.40
N ALA A 14 -43.93 -52.62 19.59
CA ALA A 14 -43.88 -52.80 18.14
C ALA A 14 -44.39 -54.22 17.73
N PRO A 15 -43.95 -54.84 16.61
CA PRO A 15 -44.29 -54.68 15.18
C PRO A 15 -44.86 -55.99 14.57
N SER A 16 -45.34 -55.99 13.30
CA SER A 16 -45.13 -57.09 12.29
C SER A 16 -46.10 -57.07 11.09
N ASP A 17 -45.52 -57.14 9.89
CA ASP A 17 -45.84 -57.94 8.69
C ASP A 17 -47.24 -58.50 8.39
N GLY A 18 -47.61 -58.49 7.09
CA GLY A 18 -48.52 -59.51 6.51
C GLY A 18 -49.27 -59.14 5.23
N TYR A 19 -48.80 -59.68 4.10
CA TYR A 19 -49.37 -59.70 2.73
C TYR A 19 -50.77 -60.34 2.58
N TYR A 20 -51.56 -59.87 1.59
CA TYR A 20 -52.52 -60.60 0.68
C TYR A 20 -53.01 -59.57 -0.40
N ARG A 21 -52.78 -59.62 -1.74
CA ARG A 21 -53.23 -60.51 -2.85
C ARG A 21 -54.76 -60.75 -2.85
N GLY A 22 -55.61 -60.48 -3.86
CA GLY A 22 -55.55 -60.00 -5.26
C GLY A 22 -56.94 -60.21 -5.95
N ASN A 23 -57.15 -59.61 -7.14
CA ASN A 23 -58.22 -59.83 -8.17
C ASN A 23 -59.68 -59.44 -7.81
N GLU A 24 -60.58 -58.95 -8.69
CA GLU A 24 -60.69 -58.95 -10.17
C GLU A 24 -61.84 -58.01 -10.66
N SER A 25 -61.93 -57.82 -11.99
CA SER A 25 -63.09 -57.52 -12.86
C SER A 25 -63.39 -56.08 -13.39
N ASN A 26 -63.09 -55.95 -14.70
CA ASN A 26 -63.39 -55.00 -15.80
C ASN A 26 -64.92 -54.75 -16.07
N PRO A 27 -65.42 -53.94 -17.06
CA PRO A 27 -64.86 -53.67 -18.41
C PRO A 27 -65.12 -52.30 -19.13
N GLU A 28 -64.33 -52.10 -20.22
CA GLU A 28 -64.62 -51.57 -21.57
C GLU A 28 -65.04 -50.11 -21.87
N GLU A 29 -64.20 -49.42 -22.68
CA GLU A 29 -64.60 -48.87 -24.00
C GLU A 29 -63.36 -48.77 -24.93
N ASP A 30 -63.48 -49.37 -26.12
CA ASP A 30 -62.50 -49.48 -27.21
C ASP A 30 -62.62 -48.33 -28.23
N ALA A 31 -61.50 -47.96 -28.89
CA ALA A 31 -61.45 -47.74 -30.35
C ALA A 31 -59.99 -47.66 -30.88
N GLN A 32 -59.62 -48.69 -31.65
CA GLN A 32 -58.59 -48.81 -32.71
C GLN A 32 -58.57 -47.64 -33.72
N SER A 33 -57.59 -47.37 -34.60
CA SER A 33 -56.38 -48.02 -35.15
C SER A 33 -55.70 -46.99 -36.07
N ASP A 34 -54.37 -46.98 -36.27
CA ASP A 34 -53.76 -47.46 -37.53
C ASP A 34 -52.23 -47.33 -37.52
N VAL A 35 -51.61 -48.26 -38.23
CA VAL A 35 -50.18 -48.52 -38.37
C VAL A 35 -49.63 -47.74 -39.57
N THR A 36 -48.49 -47.07 -39.41
CA THR A 36 -47.57 -46.82 -40.53
C THR A 36 -46.13 -47.08 -40.10
N GLU A 37 -45.65 -48.20 -40.61
CA GLU A 37 -44.29 -48.68 -40.81
C GLU A 37 -43.34 -47.59 -41.36
N GLY A 38 -42.10 -47.54 -40.86
CA GLY A 38 -41.10 -46.57 -41.31
C GLY A 38 -39.72 -46.72 -40.65
N HIS A 39 -39.02 -47.80 -41.02
CA HIS A 39 -37.56 -47.95 -41.09
C HIS A 39 -36.68 -47.68 -39.87
N ASP A 40 -36.23 -48.79 -39.27
CA ASP A 40 -35.00 -48.91 -38.48
C ASP A 40 -33.78 -48.90 -39.43
N GLU A 41 -32.85 -47.97 -39.22
CA GLU A 41 -31.47 -48.08 -39.69
C GLU A 41 -30.51 -47.75 -38.52
N GLU A 42 -29.60 -48.69 -38.27
CA GLU A 42 -28.37 -48.59 -37.45
C GLU A 42 -28.44 -48.84 -35.92
N ASP A 43 -28.79 -50.07 -35.54
CA ASP A 43 -28.17 -50.74 -34.37
C ASP A 43 -26.83 -51.36 -34.82
N GLU A 44 -25.74 -50.58 -34.79
CA GLU A 44 -24.39 -51.14 -34.92
C GLU A 44 -23.93 -51.77 -33.60
N ILE A 45 -23.98 -53.10 -33.56
CA ILE A 45 -23.36 -53.96 -32.55
C ILE A 45 -21.85 -53.70 -32.55
N TYR A 46 -21.33 -53.16 -31.46
CA TYR A 46 -19.90 -52.93 -31.25
C TYR A 46 -19.16 -54.27 -31.10
N GLU A 47 -18.58 -54.81 -32.18
CA GLU A 47 -17.60 -55.89 -32.10
C GLU A 47 -16.29 -55.36 -31.52
N GLY A 48 -16.10 -55.55 -30.22
CA GLY A 48 -14.81 -55.33 -29.57
C GLY A 48 -13.81 -56.41 -30.00
N GLU A 49 -12.94 -56.12 -30.96
CA GLU A 49 -11.73 -56.91 -31.17
C GLU A 49 -10.87 -56.87 -29.89
N TYR A 50 -10.67 -58.05 -29.28
CA TYR A 50 -9.78 -58.21 -28.13
C TYR A 50 -8.33 -57.98 -28.59
N GLN A 51 -7.85 -56.74 -28.55
CA GLN A 51 -6.44 -56.42 -28.78
C GLN A 51 -5.61 -57.01 -27.64
N GLY A 52 -4.94 -58.13 -27.93
CA GLY A 52 -4.01 -58.78 -27.01
C GLY A 52 -2.95 -57.82 -26.47
N ILE A 53 -2.48 -58.10 -25.24
CA ILE A 53 -1.43 -57.33 -24.57
C ILE A 53 -0.20 -57.27 -25.48
N PRO A 54 0.29 -56.06 -25.86
CA PRO A 54 1.43 -55.94 -26.78
C PRO A 54 2.70 -56.58 -26.21
N HIS A 55 3.43 -57.33 -27.05
CA HIS A 55 4.74 -57.85 -26.67
C HIS A 55 5.71 -56.66 -26.44
N PRO A 56 6.59 -56.69 -25.42
CA PRO A 56 7.48 -55.57 -25.07
C PRO A 56 8.33 -55.02 -26.21
N ASP A 57 8.59 -55.83 -27.23
CA ASP A 57 9.41 -55.46 -28.40
C ASP A 57 8.63 -54.61 -29.44
N ASP A 58 7.31 -54.78 -29.53
CA ASP A 58 6.45 -53.96 -30.41
C ASP A 58 6.26 -52.55 -29.87
N VAL A 59 6.35 -52.38 -28.54
CA VAL A 59 6.32 -51.07 -27.87
C VAL A 59 7.60 -50.29 -28.17
N LYS A 60 8.77 -50.96 -28.15
CA LYS A 60 10.06 -50.33 -28.50
C LYS A 60 10.13 -49.94 -29.97
N ALA A 61 9.62 -50.79 -30.88
CA ALA A 61 9.62 -50.50 -32.32
C ALA A 61 8.65 -49.37 -32.70
N LYS A 62 7.49 -49.25 -32.03
CA LYS A 62 6.57 -48.12 -32.20
C LYS A 62 7.07 -46.83 -31.54
N GLN A 63 7.74 -46.90 -30.38
CA GLN A 63 8.35 -45.73 -29.73
C GLN A 63 9.53 -45.15 -30.54
N ALA A 64 10.34 -46.00 -31.18
CA ALA A 64 11.44 -45.55 -32.04
C ALA A 64 10.95 -44.86 -33.34
N LYS A 65 9.74 -45.18 -33.82
CA LYS A 65 9.12 -44.53 -35.00
C LYS A 65 8.24 -43.32 -34.67
N LYS A 66 8.02 -43.01 -33.38
CA LYS A 66 7.17 -41.90 -32.89
C LYS A 66 7.95 -40.81 -32.15
N ALA A 67 9.27 -40.77 -32.23
CA ALA A 67 10.03 -39.62 -31.77
C ALA A 67 9.93 -38.51 -32.84
N PRO A 68 9.13 -37.44 -32.63
CA PRO A 68 9.19 -36.29 -33.54
C PRO A 68 10.62 -35.76 -33.57
N SER A 69 11.09 -35.30 -34.72
CA SER A 69 12.37 -34.61 -34.77
C SER A 69 12.34 -33.42 -33.80
N ARG A 70 13.48 -33.04 -33.20
CA ARG A 70 13.54 -31.90 -32.26
C ARG A 70 12.97 -30.61 -32.88
N ALA A 71 13.00 -30.49 -34.21
CA ALA A 71 12.39 -29.40 -34.96
C ALA A 71 10.85 -29.53 -35.07
N ASP A 72 10.31 -30.72 -35.29
CA ASP A 72 8.85 -30.97 -35.32
C ASP A 72 8.21 -30.82 -33.94
N GLY A 73 8.92 -31.20 -32.87
CA GLY A 73 8.48 -30.96 -31.49
C GLY A 73 8.46 -29.48 -31.10
N LEU A 74 9.46 -28.70 -31.55
CA LEU A 74 9.50 -27.25 -31.36
C LEU A 74 8.42 -26.53 -32.19
N ARG A 75 8.15 -27.01 -33.41
CA ARG A 75 7.10 -26.48 -34.28
C ARG A 75 5.71 -26.77 -33.72
N GLY A 76 5.44 -28.01 -33.31
CA GLY A 76 4.19 -28.35 -32.62
C GLY A 76 4.01 -27.59 -31.30
N GLN A 77 5.08 -27.34 -30.55
CA GLN A 77 4.99 -26.51 -29.34
C GLN A 77 4.73 -25.04 -29.64
N ALA A 78 5.28 -24.50 -30.73
CA ALA A 78 4.98 -23.15 -31.19
C ALA A 78 3.53 -23.02 -31.70
N ASP A 79 3.04 -24.01 -32.45
CA ASP A 79 1.68 -24.05 -32.98
C ASP A 79 0.65 -24.17 -31.82
N LEU A 80 0.92 -25.02 -30.81
CA LEU A 80 0.09 -25.12 -29.60
C LEU A 80 0.09 -23.84 -28.75
N LEU A 81 1.21 -23.10 -28.73
CA LEU A 81 1.27 -21.80 -28.07
C LEU A 81 0.47 -20.75 -28.85
N ALA A 82 0.51 -20.79 -30.18
CA ALA A 82 -0.27 -19.89 -31.03
C ALA A 82 -1.78 -20.13 -30.87
N GLU A 83 -2.23 -21.39 -30.93
CA GLU A 83 -3.64 -21.75 -30.66
C GLU A 83 -4.10 -21.28 -29.27
N ARG A 84 -3.24 -21.41 -28.25
CA ARG A 84 -3.55 -20.92 -26.90
C ARG A 84 -3.72 -19.40 -26.87
N MET A 85 -2.85 -18.65 -27.53
CA MET A 85 -2.97 -17.19 -27.58
C MET A 85 -4.25 -16.77 -28.30
N GLU A 86 -4.61 -17.45 -29.40
CA GLU A 86 -5.86 -17.18 -30.11
C GLU A 86 -7.11 -17.47 -29.25
N ASP A 87 -7.10 -18.57 -28.50
CA ASP A 87 -8.17 -18.90 -27.55
C ASP A 87 -8.30 -17.85 -26.43
N GLU A 88 -7.15 -17.37 -25.89
CA GLU A 88 -7.10 -16.31 -24.88
C GLU A 88 -7.61 -14.96 -25.42
N GLU A 89 -7.24 -14.60 -26.65
CA GLU A 89 -7.67 -13.36 -27.31
C GLU A 89 -9.19 -13.36 -27.60
N GLN A 90 -9.71 -14.49 -28.09
CA GLN A 90 -11.16 -14.66 -28.30
C GLN A 90 -11.93 -14.55 -26.98
N LEU A 91 -11.40 -15.15 -25.92
CA LEU A 91 -12.00 -15.09 -24.60
C LEU A 91 -12.03 -13.64 -24.08
N ALA A 92 -10.93 -12.90 -24.22
CA ALA A 92 -10.84 -11.50 -23.82
C ALA A 92 -11.84 -10.62 -24.59
N HIS A 93 -12.05 -10.86 -25.89
CA HIS A 93 -13.06 -10.17 -26.70
C HIS A 93 -14.49 -10.42 -26.21
N GLN A 94 -14.80 -11.66 -25.83
CA GLN A 94 -16.09 -11.99 -25.24
C GLN A 94 -16.29 -11.22 -23.92
N TYR A 95 -15.27 -11.15 -23.07
CA TYR A 95 -15.36 -10.41 -21.81
C TYR A 95 -15.63 -8.91 -22.00
N GLU A 96 -14.91 -8.24 -22.88
CA GLU A 96 -15.14 -6.81 -23.16
C GLU A 96 -16.58 -6.56 -23.61
N THR A 97 -17.10 -7.41 -24.50
CA THR A 97 -18.49 -7.33 -24.97
C THR A 97 -19.50 -7.45 -23.81
N ILE A 98 -19.25 -8.38 -22.88
CA ILE A 98 -20.09 -8.59 -21.70
C ILE A 98 -20.05 -7.38 -20.76
N ILE A 99 -18.86 -6.79 -20.57
CA ILE A 99 -18.68 -5.61 -19.70
C ILE A 99 -19.38 -4.38 -20.30
N ASP A 100 -19.27 -4.19 -21.62
CA ASP A 100 -19.98 -3.15 -22.34
C ASP A 100 -21.51 -3.27 -22.19
N GLU A 101 -22.03 -4.51 -22.23
CA GLU A 101 -23.45 -4.78 -21.99
C GLU A 101 -23.87 -4.46 -20.55
N CYS A 102 -23.05 -4.83 -19.56
CA CYS A 102 -23.27 -4.44 -18.15
C CYS A 102 -23.32 -2.92 -17.96
N GLY A 103 -22.54 -2.19 -18.76
CA GLY A 103 -22.42 -0.75 -18.77
C GLY A 103 -21.89 -0.15 -17.46
N HIS A 104 -21.60 1.15 -17.47
CA HIS A 104 -21.16 1.88 -16.28
C HIS A 104 -22.36 2.48 -15.51
N GLY A 105 -22.39 2.34 -14.18
CA GLY A 105 -23.49 2.80 -13.32
C GLY A 105 -23.13 2.83 -11.83
N ARG A 106 -24.13 2.65 -10.96
CA ARG A 106 -23.97 2.74 -9.50
C ARG A 106 -22.97 1.74 -8.94
N PHE A 107 -22.88 0.54 -9.53
CA PHE A 107 -21.97 -0.48 -9.05
C PHE A 107 -20.51 0.00 -9.14
N GLN A 108 -20.11 0.61 -10.25
CA GLN A 108 -18.75 1.11 -10.45
C GLN A 108 -18.42 2.28 -9.52
N TRP A 109 -19.39 3.16 -9.21
CA TRP A 109 -19.17 4.22 -8.22
C TRP A 109 -19.00 3.68 -6.79
N ILE A 110 -19.75 2.64 -6.43
CA ILE A 110 -19.57 1.95 -5.13
C ILE A 110 -18.20 1.30 -5.09
N LEU A 111 -17.82 0.54 -6.13
CA LEU A 111 -16.51 -0.08 -6.26
C LEU A 111 -15.38 0.97 -6.15
N PHE A 112 -15.51 2.09 -6.85
CA PHE A 112 -14.55 3.20 -6.80
C PHE A 112 -14.38 3.75 -5.37
N PHE A 113 -15.48 3.96 -4.63
CA PHE A 113 -15.41 4.45 -3.26
C PHE A 113 -14.76 3.45 -2.30
N VAL A 114 -15.13 2.16 -2.40
CA VAL A 114 -14.58 1.09 -1.56
C VAL A 114 -13.08 0.91 -1.81
N LEU A 115 -12.67 0.85 -3.07
CA LEU A 115 -11.25 0.77 -3.45
C LEU A 115 -10.49 2.04 -3.06
N GLY A 116 -11.11 3.22 -3.16
CA GLY A 116 -10.52 4.48 -2.69
C GLY A 116 -10.25 4.48 -1.19
N LEU A 117 -11.14 3.91 -0.38
CA LEU A 117 -10.89 3.73 1.07
C LEU A 117 -9.78 2.71 1.35
N ALA A 118 -9.69 1.64 0.56
CA ALA A 118 -8.59 0.66 0.66
C ALA A 118 -7.24 1.31 0.31
N LEU A 119 -7.20 2.13 -0.76
CA LEU A 119 -6.00 2.89 -1.14
C LEU A 119 -5.63 3.92 -0.06
N MET A 120 -6.62 4.55 0.58
CA MET A 120 -6.37 5.45 1.71
C MET A 120 -5.77 4.71 2.90
N ALA A 121 -6.19 3.47 3.17
CA ALA A 121 -5.61 2.63 4.22
C ALA A 121 -4.15 2.25 3.93
N ASP A 122 -3.80 1.96 2.68
CA ASP A 122 -2.40 1.74 2.26
C ASP A 122 -1.53 3.01 2.47
N GLY A 123 -2.06 4.17 2.08
CA GLY A 123 -1.38 5.45 2.31
C GLY A 123 -1.12 5.76 3.79
N VAL A 124 -2.06 5.39 4.66
CA VAL A 124 -1.94 5.59 6.13
C VAL A 124 -0.70 4.89 6.69
N GLU A 125 -0.33 3.69 6.23
CA GLU A 125 0.87 2.99 6.71
C GLU A 125 2.14 3.81 6.49
N VAL A 126 2.30 4.37 5.28
CA VAL A 126 3.51 5.10 4.86
C VAL A 126 3.67 6.41 5.63
N PHE A 127 2.56 7.13 5.87
CA PHE A 127 2.60 8.45 6.49
C PHE A 127 2.52 8.41 8.02
N VAL A 128 1.74 7.50 8.62
CA VAL A 128 1.54 7.49 10.08
C VAL A 128 2.83 7.20 10.82
N VAL A 129 3.62 6.22 10.37
CA VAL A 129 4.91 5.90 11.03
C VAL A 129 5.84 7.11 10.98
N SER A 130 5.88 7.81 9.85
CA SER A 130 6.77 8.96 9.65
C SER A 130 6.38 10.18 10.51
N PHE A 131 5.09 10.44 10.72
CA PHE A 131 4.61 11.59 11.50
C PHE A 131 4.41 11.31 12.99
N ALA A 132 3.89 10.13 13.33
CA ALA A 132 3.56 9.81 14.72
C ALA A 132 4.80 9.43 15.52
N LEU A 133 5.82 8.81 14.90
CA LEU A 133 6.99 8.30 15.62
C LEU A 133 7.86 9.42 16.23
N PRO A 134 8.19 10.53 15.52
CA PRO A 134 8.92 11.64 16.12
C PRO A 134 8.14 12.32 17.25
N SER A 135 6.82 12.48 17.10
CA SER A 135 5.96 13.05 18.14
C SER A 135 5.88 12.14 19.36
N ALA A 136 5.72 10.84 19.16
CA ALA A 136 5.64 9.84 20.22
C ALA A 136 6.98 9.71 20.97
N GLU A 137 8.11 9.85 20.27
CA GLU A 137 9.44 9.91 20.88
C GLU A 137 9.55 11.06 21.87
N LYS A 138 9.18 12.27 21.43
CA LYS A 138 9.25 13.48 22.24
C LYS A 138 8.28 13.42 23.43
N ASP A 139 7.07 12.91 23.22
CA ASP A 139 6.02 12.76 24.25
C ASP A 139 6.43 11.74 25.34
N MET A 140 7.01 10.60 24.97
CA MET A 140 7.31 9.52 25.93
C MET A 140 8.79 9.42 26.33
N CYS A 141 9.63 10.41 25.98
CA CYS A 141 11.09 10.45 26.20
C CYS A 141 11.79 9.10 25.85
N LEU A 142 11.49 8.52 24.68
CA LEU A 142 11.94 7.18 24.30
C LEU A 142 13.37 7.16 23.73
N SER A 143 14.20 6.24 24.25
CA SER A 143 15.50 5.91 23.65
C SER A 143 15.37 5.31 22.23
N SER A 144 16.33 5.57 21.34
CA SER A 144 16.40 5.07 19.95
C SER A 144 16.16 3.56 19.78
N SER A 145 16.52 2.74 20.75
CA SER A 145 16.25 1.29 20.71
C SER A 145 14.77 0.94 20.95
N LYS A 146 14.04 1.73 21.76
CA LYS A 146 12.61 1.54 22.03
C LYS A 146 11.71 2.09 20.92
N LYS A 147 12.24 2.99 20.06
CA LYS A 147 11.52 3.54 18.88
C LYS A 147 11.05 2.46 17.92
N GLY A 148 11.92 1.50 17.61
CA GLY A 148 11.58 0.38 16.73
C GLY A 148 10.42 -0.47 17.26
N MET A 149 10.27 -0.59 18.58
CA MET A 149 9.25 -1.43 19.21
C MET A 149 7.84 -0.81 19.19
N LEU A 150 7.74 0.53 19.12
CA LEU A 150 6.46 1.25 18.99
C LEU A 150 5.87 1.19 17.59
N GLY A 151 6.71 1.10 16.55
CA GLY A 151 6.25 0.85 15.19
C GLY A 151 5.48 -0.47 15.03
N TRP A 152 5.68 -1.42 15.96
CA TRP A 152 5.02 -2.74 15.98
C TRP A 152 4.03 -2.92 17.15
N GLY A 153 3.94 -1.95 18.08
CA GLY A 153 3.27 -2.13 19.36
C GLY A 153 2.29 -1.00 19.70
N PHE A 154 1.03 -1.35 19.93
CA PHE A 154 0.05 -0.49 20.60
C PHE A 154 0.42 -0.31 22.08
N SER A 155 1.36 0.59 22.38
CA SER A 155 1.59 1.04 23.76
C SER A 155 0.71 2.25 24.04
N MET A 156 -0.52 2.01 24.47
CA MET A 156 -1.42 3.06 24.95
C MET A 156 -1.01 3.41 26.39
N GLY A 157 -0.13 4.41 26.54
CA GLY A 157 0.33 4.90 27.84
C GLY A 157 -0.81 5.44 28.70
N THR A 158 -0.72 5.20 30.01
CA THR A 158 -1.79 5.26 31.02
C THR A 158 -2.10 6.64 31.64
N HIS A 159 -1.60 7.74 31.08
CA HIS A 159 -1.99 9.10 31.50
C HIS A 159 -2.71 9.84 30.36
N TYR A 160 -3.97 10.21 30.61
CA TYR A 160 -4.92 10.79 29.66
C TYR A 160 -4.61 12.27 29.33
N HIS A 161 -3.45 12.54 28.73
CA HIS A 161 -3.25 13.76 27.96
C HIS A 161 -3.42 13.43 26.48
N PHE A 162 -4.47 13.98 25.85
CA PHE A 162 -4.77 13.78 24.43
C PHE A 162 -3.78 14.58 23.57
N HIS A 163 -2.59 14.03 23.34
CA HIS A 163 -1.62 14.61 22.40
C HIS A 163 -2.08 14.47 20.94
N SER A 164 -1.76 15.47 20.11
CA SER A 164 -2.23 15.61 18.71
C SER A 164 -1.95 14.37 17.84
N TRP A 165 -0.82 13.69 18.06
CA TRP A 165 -0.44 12.50 17.31
C TRP A 165 -1.34 11.29 17.60
N ARG A 166 -1.89 11.17 18.82
CA ARG A 166 -2.83 10.09 19.18
C ARG A 166 -4.18 10.26 18.49
N VAL A 167 -4.67 11.50 18.42
CA VAL A 167 -5.90 11.85 17.70
C VAL A 167 -5.75 11.57 16.21
N PHE A 168 -4.59 11.95 15.64
CA PHE A 168 -4.26 11.64 14.25
C PHE A 168 -4.30 10.12 13.96
N VAL A 169 -3.67 9.29 14.81
CA VAL A 169 -3.72 7.83 14.66
C VAL A 169 -5.15 7.30 14.72
N ILE A 170 -5.99 7.79 15.65
CA ILE A 170 -7.41 7.37 15.75
C ILE A 170 -8.18 7.71 14.47
N VAL A 171 -7.98 8.91 13.92
CA VAL A 171 -8.64 9.32 12.65
C VAL A 171 -8.19 8.42 11.49
N CYS A 172 -6.90 8.05 11.45
CA CYS A 172 -6.34 7.15 10.44
C CYS A 172 -6.86 5.70 10.53
N VAL A 173 -7.33 5.24 11.69
CA VAL A 173 -7.93 3.89 11.85
C VAL A 173 -9.31 3.81 11.19
N LEU A 174 -10.07 4.91 11.14
CA LEU A 174 -11.43 4.93 10.58
C LEU A 174 -11.50 4.40 9.13
N PRO A 175 -10.71 4.88 8.16
CA PRO A 175 -10.79 4.37 6.80
C PRO A 175 -10.34 2.92 6.65
N CYS A 176 -9.37 2.48 7.46
CA CYS A 176 -8.95 1.07 7.50
C CYS A 176 -10.09 0.16 8.00
N ALA A 177 -10.80 0.60 9.03
CA ALA A 177 -11.94 -0.15 9.57
C ALA A 177 -13.11 -0.19 8.58
N VAL A 178 -13.43 0.95 7.94
CA VAL A 178 -14.51 1.03 6.96
C VAL A 178 -14.17 0.21 5.71
N SER A 179 -12.93 0.27 5.21
CA SER A 179 -12.52 -0.52 4.04
C SER A 179 -12.57 -2.02 4.30
N MET A 180 -12.14 -2.48 5.48
CA MET A 180 -12.22 -3.89 5.88
C MET A 180 -13.66 -4.41 5.90
N VAL A 181 -14.60 -3.61 6.43
CA VAL A 181 -16.03 -3.97 6.43
C VAL A 181 -16.60 -3.91 5.01
N ALA A 182 -16.27 -2.88 4.23
CA ALA A 182 -16.80 -2.69 2.89
C ALA A 182 -16.35 -3.77 1.90
N LEU A 183 -15.07 -4.19 1.94
CA LEU A 183 -14.53 -5.26 1.10
C LEU A 183 -15.22 -6.60 1.34
N ARG A 184 -15.74 -6.86 2.55
CA ARG A 184 -16.49 -8.09 2.83
C ARG A 184 -17.81 -8.19 2.08
N PHE A 185 -18.39 -7.05 1.69
CA PHE A 185 -19.64 -6.96 0.92
C PHE A 185 -19.41 -6.90 -0.59
N MET A 186 -18.18 -6.74 -1.05
CA MET A 186 -17.88 -6.71 -2.47
C MET A 186 -17.90 -8.12 -3.05
N PRO A 187 -18.56 -8.34 -4.20
CA PRO A 187 -18.54 -9.63 -4.87
C PRO A 187 -17.14 -9.90 -5.44
N GLU A 188 -16.80 -11.19 -5.54
CA GLU A 188 -15.56 -11.63 -6.18
C GLU A 188 -15.53 -11.26 -7.67
N SER A 189 -14.32 -11.16 -8.24
CA SER A 189 -14.15 -10.84 -9.66
C SER A 189 -14.78 -11.92 -10.54
N PRO A 190 -15.71 -11.59 -11.47
CA PRO A 190 -16.30 -12.57 -12.38
C PRO A 190 -15.26 -13.31 -13.21
N ARG A 191 -14.19 -12.60 -13.61
CA ARG A 191 -13.11 -13.16 -14.40
C ARG A 191 -12.33 -14.23 -13.63
N PHE A 192 -12.07 -14.00 -12.34
CA PHE A 192 -11.44 -14.98 -11.47
C PHE A 192 -12.31 -16.23 -11.29
N LEU A 193 -13.63 -16.07 -11.10
CA LEU A 193 -14.54 -17.20 -10.94
C LEU A 193 -14.61 -18.08 -12.19
N LEU A 194 -14.53 -17.48 -13.38
CA LEU A 194 -14.50 -18.22 -14.64
C LEU A 194 -13.18 -18.96 -14.85
N GLU A 195 -12.05 -18.39 -14.44
CA GLU A 195 -10.76 -19.11 -14.39
C GLU A 195 -10.79 -20.28 -13.40
N MET A 196 -11.55 -20.17 -12.30
CA MET A 196 -11.76 -21.24 -11.33
C MET A 196 -12.82 -22.27 -11.77
N GLY A 197 -13.47 -22.10 -12.93
CA GLY A 197 -14.52 -23.00 -13.41
C GLY A 197 -15.87 -22.84 -12.69
N LYS A 198 -16.07 -21.75 -11.94
CA LYS A 198 -17.32 -21.43 -11.22
C LYS A 198 -18.24 -20.55 -12.06
N HIS A 199 -18.82 -21.16 -13.09
CA HIS A 199 -19.63 -20.49 -14.12
C HIS A 199 -20.88 -19.80 -13.55
N ASP A 200 -21.63 -20.51 -12.70
CA ASP A 200 -22.89 -20.00 -12.15
C ASP A 200 -22.67 -18.79 -11.23
N GLU A 201 -21.64 -18.86 -10.37
CA GLU A 201 -21.26 -17.75 -9.51
C GLU A 201 -20.84 -16.52 -10.32
N ALA A 202 -20.04 -16.71 -11.37
CA ALA A 202 -19.60 -15.62 -12.24
C ALA A 202 -20.76 -14.96 -12.99
N TRP A 203 -21.67 -15.77 -13.55
CA TRP A 203 -22.84 -15.28 -14.27
C TRP A 203 -23.79 -14.51 -13.34
N MET A 204 -24.02 -15.01 -12.12
CA MET A 204 -24.84 -14.31 -11.11
C MET A 204 -24.28 -12.93 -10.77
N ILE A 205 -22.95 -12.81 -10.62
CA ILE A 205 -22.32 -11.51 -10.32
C ILE A 205 -22.43 -10.57 -11.52
N LEU A 206 -22.17 -11.02 -12.75
CA LEU A 206 -22.32 -10.20 -13.95
C LEU A 206 -23.75 -9.68 -14.10
N LYS A 207 -24.74 -10.54 -13.89
CA LYS A 207 -26.15 -10.15 -13.87
C LYS A 207 -26.45 -9.14 -12.76
N GLN A 208 -25.94 -9.35 -11.55
CA GLN A 208 -26.09 -8.40 -10.44
C GLN A 208 -25.52 -7.02 -10.79
N VAL A 209 -24.35 -6.96 -11.43
CA VAL A 209 -23.73 -5.71 -11.88
C VAL A 209 -24.60 -5.03 -12.93
N HIS A 210 -25.01 -5.76 -13.96
CA HIS A 210 -25.90 -5.27 -15.02
C HIS A 210 -27.21 -4.71 -14.42
N ASP A 211 -27.91 -5.48 -13.59
CA ASP A 211 -29.21 -5.09 -13.03
C ASP A 211 -29.09 -3.86 -12.11
N THR A 212 -28.01 -3.77 -11.33
CA THR A 212 -27.72 -2.59 -10.49
C THR A 212 -27.51 -1.34 -11.34
N ASN A 213 -26.80 -1.47 -12.46
CA ASN A 213 -26.50 -0.37 -13.36
C ASN A 213 -27.70 0.06 -14.19
N MET A 214 -28.50 -0.89 -14.68
CA MET A 214 -29.71 -0.61 -15.45
C MET A 214 -30.83 -0.03 -14.58
N ARG A 215 -30.98 -0.50 -13.33
CA ARG A 215 -31.88 0.12 -12.35
C ARG A 215 -31.46 1.56 -12.04
N ALA A 216 -30.16 1.85 -11.97
CA ALA A 216 -29.66 3.21 -11.76
C ALA A 216 -29.93 4.15 -12.95
N LYS A 217 -29.88 3.62 -14.19
CA LYS A 217 -30.17 4.36 -15.43
C LYS A 217 -31.68 4.54 -15.70
N GLY A 218 -32.54 3.90 -14.91
CA GLY A 218 -33.99 3.95 -15.09
C GLY A 218 -34.53 3.04 -16.20
N THR A 219 -33.74 2.07 -16.69
CA THR A 219 -34.12 1.12 -17.73
C THR A 219 -33.97 -0.34 -17.26
N PRO A 220 -34.75 -0.79 -16.24
CA PRO A 220 -34.60 -2.13 -15.66
C PRO A 220 -35.06 -3.26 -16.58
N GLU A 221 -35.70 -2.95 -17.72
CA GLU A 221 -36.27 -3.94 -18.64
C GLU A 221 -35.23 -4.58 -19.59
N LYS A 222 -34.02 -4.03 -19.67
CA LYS A 222 -32.95 -4.65 -20.46
C LYS A 222 -32.60 -6.00 -19.82
N VAL A 223 -32.63 -7.06 -20.62
CA VAL A 223 -32.28 -8.41 -20.17
C VAL A 223 -30.81 -8.65 -20.48
N PHE A 224 -30.09 -9.21 -19.51
CA PHE A 224 -28.73 -9.68 -19.73
C PHE A 224 -28.74 -10.87 -20.71
N THR A 225 -28.14 -10.72 -21.89
CA THR A 225 -28.33 -11.66 -23.02
C THR A 225 -27.28 -12.78 -23.09
N VAL A 226 -26.25 -12.72 -22.24
CA VAL A 226 -25.11 -13.65 -22.27
C VAL A 226 -25.48 -14.96 -21.59
N SER A 227 -25.49 -16.07 -22.35
CA SER A 227 -25.86 -17.41 -21.87
C SER A 227 -24.71 -18.40 -21.77
N ASN A 228 -23.67 -18.27 -22.61
CA ASN A 228 -22.50 -19.17 -22.62
C ASN A 228 -21.21 -18.36 -22.60
N ILE A 229 -20.34 -18.67 -21.63
CA ILE A 229 -19.02 -18.07 -21.48
C ILE A 229 -17.99 -19.16 -21.77
N LYS A 230 -17.06 -18.94 -22.73
CA LYS A 230 -15.96 -19.88 -22.99
C LYS A 230 -15.07 -19.99 -21.75
N THR A 231 -14.51 -21.16 -21.49
CA THR A 231 -13.60 -21.38 -20.36
C THR A 231 -12.20 -21.77 -20.78
N PRO A 232 -11.16 -21.33 -20.03
CA PRO A 232 -9.82 -21.84 -20.22
C PRO A 232 -9.75 -23.32 -19.85
N LYS A 233 -9.05 -24.13 -20.65
CA LYS A 233 -8.80 -25.55 -20.35
C LYS A 233 -7.88 -25.68 -19.14
N GLN A 234 -8.37 -26.20 -18.01
CA GLN A 234 -7.57 -26.48 -16.81
C GLN A 234 -6.61 -27.65 -17.05
N MET A 235 -5.32 -27.47 -16.70
CA MET A 235 -4.30 -28.55 -16.75
C MET A 235 -4.16 -29.32 -15.42
N ASP A 236 -4.84 -28.89 -14.35
CA ASP A 236 -4.55 -29.31 -12.98
C ASP A 236 -5.43 -30.45 -12.43
N GLU A 237 -6.40 -30.94 -13.19
CA GLU A 237 -7.33 -32.00 -12.75
C GLU A 237 -6.59 -33.30 -12.36
N PHE A 238 -5.41 -33.56 -12.95
CA PHE A 238 -4.56 -34.71 -12.61
C PHE A 238 -3.82 -34.59 -11.26
N ILE A 239 -3.58 -33.37 -10.74
CA ILE A 239 -2.81 -33.16 -9.50
C ILE A 239 -3.70 -33.31 -8.25
N GLU A 240 -4.99 -32.96 -8.35
CA GLU A 240 -5.94 -33.12 -7.24
C GLU A 240 -6.10 -34.58 -6.81
N ILE A 241 -6.13 -35.52 -7.77
CA ILE A 241 -6.29 -36.96 -7.52
C ILE A 241 -5.14 -37.51 -6.67
N GLN A 242 -3.90 -37.05 -6.92
CA GLN A 242 -2.70 -37.52 -6.20
C GLN A 242 -2.58 -36.94 -4.79
N SER A 243 -3.20 -35.79 -4.52
CA SER A 243 -3.18 -35.13 -3.19
C SER A 243 -4.11 -35.78 -2.16
N SER A 244 -5.12 -36.52 -2.62
CA SER A 244 -6.14 -37.14 -1.76
C SER A 244 -5.63 -38.39 -0.99
N THR A 245 -4.64 -39.10 -1.52
CA THR A 245 -4.23 -40.44 -1.06
C THR A 245 -3.07 -40.47 -0.06
N GLY A 246 -2.42 -39.33 0.25
CA GLY A 246 -1.24 -39.26 1.15
C GLY A 246 -1.50 -38.86 2.61
N THR A 247 -0.50 -38.99 3.49
CA THR A 247 -0.51 -38.49 4.89
C THR A 247 -0.49 -36.95 4.96
N TRP A 248 -0.94 -36.35 6.08
CA TRP A 248 -1.13 -34.88 6.17
C TRP A 248 0.13 -34.03 5.89
N TYR A 249 1.31 -34.49 6.34
CA TYR A 249 2.58 -33.79 6.09
C TYR A 249 3.06 -33.95 4.65
N GLN A 250 2.81 -35.10 4.01
CA GLN A 250 3.07 -35.29 2.58
C GLN A 250 2.15 -34.40 1.75
N ARG A 251 0.89 -34.27 2.14
CA ARG A 251 -0.05 -33.33 1.48
C ARG A 251 0.43 -31.90 1.60
N TRP A 252 0.85 -31.48 2.79
CA TRP A 252 1.39 -30.14 3.01
C TRP A 252 2.67 -29.90 2.18
N LEU A 253 3.62 -30.85 2.18
CA LEU A 253 4.84 -30.74 1.38
C LEU A 253 4.57 -30.70 -0.13
N VAL A 254 3.65 -31.54 -0.62
CA VAL A 254 3.26 -31.56 -2.04
C VAL A 254 2.60 -30.23 -2.40
N ARG A 255 1.61 -29.77 -1.63
CA ARG A 255 0.95 -28.47 -1.85
C ARG A 255 1.94 -27.31 -1.80
N PHE A 256 2.81 -27.28 -0.79
CA PHE A 256 3.83 -26.25 -0.67
C PHE A 256 4.77 -26.26 -1.88
N LYS A 257 5.25 -27.44 -2.29
CA LYS A 257 6.15 -27.58 -3.44
C LYS A 257 5.47 -27.22 -4.76
N THR A 258 4.22 -27.61 -4.96
CA THR A 258 3.46 -27.28 -6.17
C THR A 258 3.13 -25.79 -6.24
N THR A 259 2.64 -25.20 -5.14
CA THR A 259 2.36 -23.75 -5.08
C THR A 259 3.63 -22.93 -5.21
N PHE A 260 4.73 -23.33 -4.54
CA PHE A 260 6.02 -22.65 -4.70
C PHE A 260 6.54 -22.76 -6.14
N LYS A 261 6.43 -23.94 -6.74
CA LYS A 261 6.79 -24.14 -8.15
C LYS A 261 5.94 -23.27 -9.08
N GLN A 262 4.64 -23.16 -8.84
CA GLN A 262 3.73 -22.30 -9.61
C GLN A 262 4.10 -20.82 -9.47
N VAL A 263 4.36 -20.33 -8.25
CA VAL A 263 4.82 -18.95 -8.02
C VAL A 263 6.15 -18.69 -8.72
N TRP A 264 7.08 -19.64 -8.65
CA TRP A 264 8.38 -19.54 -9.29
C TRP A 264 8.28 -19.56 -10.82
N ASP A 265 7.45 -20.44 -11.38
CA ASP A 265 7.22 -20.54 -12.82
C ASP A 265 6.53 -19.26 -13.34
N ASN A 266 5.58 -18.68 -12.60
CA ASN A 266 4.98 -17.37 -12.91
C ASN A 266 6.01 -16.23 -12.86
N ALA A 267 6.85 -16.19 -11.82
CA ALA A 267 7.91 -15.18 -11.69
C ALA A 267 8.94 -15.28 -12.83
N LEU A 268 9.37 -16.49 -13.18
CA LEU A 268 10.26 -16.73 -14.32
C LEU A 268 9.59 -16.36 -15.64
N TYR A 269 8.29 -16.64 -15.81
CA TYR A 269 7.56 -16.26 -17.01
C TYR A 269 7.52 -14.74 -17.20
N CYS A 270 7.33 -13.96 -16.14
CA CYS A 270 7.38 -12.50 -16.20
C CYS A 270 8.77 -11.97 -16.63
N VAL A 271 9.87 -12.65 -16.26
CA VAL A 271 11.25 -12.18 -16.49
C VAL A 271 11.87 -12.75 -17.78
N LEU A 272 11.53 -13.98 -18.17
CA LEU A 272 12.16 -14.74 -19.27
C LEU A 272 11.20 -15.04 -20.44
N GLY A 273 9.91 -14.75 -20.28
CA GLY A 273 8.88 -15.04 -21.29
C GLY A 273 8.83 -14.04 -22.47
N PRO A 274 7.74 -14.05 -23.25
CA PRO A 274 7.58 -13.16 -24.41
C PRO A 274 7.59 -11.68 -24.01
N TYR A 275 7.13 -11.35 -22.80
CA TYR A 275 7.04 -9.98 -22.27
C TYR A 275 8.33 -9.45 -21.62
N ARG A 276 9.46 -10.18 -21.69
CA ARG A 276 10.72 -9.82 -21.00
C ARG A 276 11.18 -8.37 -21.25
N MET A 277 11.02 -7.87 -22.47
CA MET A 277 11.44 -6.51 -22.82
C MET A 277 10.53 -5.48 -22.17
N ASN A 278 9.23 -5.75 -22.12
CA ASN A 278 8.26 -4.89 -21.44
C ASN A 278 8.53 -4.88 -19.93
N THR A 279 8.82 -6.03 -19.33
CA THR A 279 9.21 -6.14 -17.91
C THR A 279 10.49 -5.35 -17.60
N LEU A 280 11.52 -5.45 -18.45
CA LEU A 280 12.77 -4.71 -18.25
C LEU A 280 12.57 -3.19 -18.39
N ILE A 281 11.80 -2.76 -19.37
CA ILE A 281 11.48 -1.34 -19.57
C ILE A 281 10.68 -0.83 -18.37
N LEU A 282 9.62 -1.53 -17.96
CA LEU A 282 8.84 -1.21 -16.76
C LEU A 282 9.72 -1.16 -15.52
N ALA A 283 10.61 -2.13 -15.33
CA ALA A 283 11.52 -2.16 -14.18
C ALA A 283 12.39 -0.89 -14.10
N VAL A 284 12.92 -0.41 -15.23
CA VAL A 284 13.69 0.84 -15.28
C VAL A 284 12.80 2.06 -14.98
N VAL A 285 11.58 2.11 -15.52
CA VAL A 285 10.64 3.21 -15.28
C VAL A 285 10.21 3.25 -13.81
N TRP A 286 9.79 2.12 -13.24
CA TRP A 286 9.45 1.96 -11.82
C TRP A 286 10.62 2.38 -10.92
N PHE A 287 11.83 1.90 -11.21
CA PHE A 287 13.01 2.24 -10.42
C PHE A 287 13.34 3.74 -10.49
N SER A 288 13.37 4.32 -11.70
CA SER A 288 13.69 5.75 -11.89
C SER A 288 12.66 6.68 -11.24
N MET A 289 11.37 6.32 -11.36
CA MET A 289 10.28 7.04 -10.72
C MET A 289 10.37 6.93 -9.20
N ALA A 290 10.60 5.73 -8.66
CA ALA A 290 10.73 5.50 -7.22
C ALA A 290 11.92 6.24 -6.61
N LEU A 291 13.10 6.14 -7.24
CA LEU A 291 14.32 6.81 -6.80
C LEU A 291 14.12 8.32 -6.67
N SER A 292 13.48 8.93 -7.67
CA SER A 292 13.26 10.38 -7.70
C SER A 292 12.14 10.83 -6.79
N TYR A 293 10.97 10.18 -6.87
CA TYR A 293 9.78 10.60 -6.15
C TYR A 293 9.95 10.45 -4.63
N TYR A 294 10.30 9.25 -4.16
CA TYR A 294 10.45 9.01 -2.73
C TYR A 294 11.69 9.74 -2.19
N GLY A 295 12.80 9.72 -2.93
CA GLY A 295 14.02 10.42 -2.55
C GLY A 295 13.79 11.93 -2.37
N LEU A 296 13.16 12.61 -3.34
CA LEU A 296 12.88 14.05 -3.21
C LEU A 296 11.82 14.34 -2.15
N THR A 297 10.80 13.49 -2.02
CA THR A 297 9.72 13.69 -1.03
C THR A 297 10.27 13.69 0.40
N VAL A 298 11.27 12.86 0.71
CA VAL A 298 11.97 12.88 2.01
C VAL A 298 12.95 14.04 2.10
N TRP A 299 13.64 14.36 1.01
CA TRP A 299 14.64 15.44 0.97
C TRP A 299 14.04 16.84 1.15
N PHE A 300 12.79 17.09 0.69
CA PHE A 300 12.16 18.39 0.79
C PHE A 300 11.97 18.88 2.24
N PRO A 301 11.28 18.16 3.14
CA PRO A 301 11.16 18.56 4.55
C PRO A 301 12.52 18.74 5.23
N ASP A 302 13.47 17.83 4.99
CA ASP A 302 14.80 17.90 5.62
C ASP A 302 15.59 19.12 5.15
N MET A 303 15.52 19.46 3.87
CA MET A 303 16.17 20.64 3.32
C MET A 303 15.49 21.93 3.77
N ILE A 304 14.15 21.97 3.84
CA ILE A 304 13.41 23.11 4.39
C ILE A 304 13.79 23.34 5.85
N ARG A 305 13.83 22.26 6.65
CA ARG A 305 14.29 22.31 8.04
C ARG A 305 15.73 22.82 8.13
N TYR A 306 16.62 22.37 7.26
CA TYR A 306 17.99 22.88 7.20
C TYR A 306 18.04 24.39 6.96
N TYR A 307 17.26 24.92 6.00
CA TYR A 307 17.18 26.36 5.75
C TYR A 307 16.61 27.14 6.94
N GLN A 308 15.58 26.61 7.60
CA GLN A 308 15.03 27.18 8.83
C GLN A 308 16.07 27.22 9.95
N ASP A 309 16.83 26.14 10.14
CA ASP A 309 17.89 26.05 11.14
C ASP A 309 19.04 27.04 10.85
N GLU A 310 19.41 27.25 9.58
CA GLU A 310 20.38 28.27 9.18
C GLU A 310 19.87 29.68 9.43
N GLU A 311 18.62 29.98 9.05
CA GLU A 311 18.01 31.28 9.31
C GLU A 311 17.90 31.54 10.81
N TYR A 312 17.52 30.52 11.58
CA TYR A 312 17.49 30.58 13.04
C TYR A 312 18.88 30.88 13.61
N LYS A 313 19.92 30.13 13.22
CA LYS A 313 21.30 30.39 13.66
C LYS A 313 21.80 31.79 13.26
N SER A 314 21.39 32.31 12.10
CA SER A 314 21.80 33.64 11.64
C SER A 314 21.24 34.77 12.52
N LYS A 315 20.10 34.54 13.19
CA LYS A 315 19.45 35.49 14.11
C LYS A 315 19.94 35.36 15.56
N MET A 316 20.89 34.47 15.82
CA MET A 316 21.42 34.22 17.16
C MET A 316 22.11 35.46 17.71
N LYS A 317 21.75 35.86 18.93
CA LYS A 317 22.36 37.01 19.61
C LYS A 317 23.47 36.52 20.53
N VAL A 318 24.69 37.04 20.32
CA VAL A 318 25.82 36.75 21.19
C VAL A 318 26.08 37.97 22.07
N PHE A 319 26.05 37.76 23.37
CA PHE A 319 26.35 38.74 24.38
C PHE A 319 27.66 38.37 25.07
N PHE A 320 28.57 39.35 25.19
CA PHE A 320 29.91 39.13 25.71
C PHE A 320 30.22 40.10 26.85
N GLY A 321 30.63 39.56 28.00
CA GLY A 321 31.05 40.36 29.15
C GLY A 321 29.93 41.17 29.79
N GLU A 322 28.69 40.66 29.75
CA GLU A 322 27.55 41.36 30.33
C GLU A 322 27.63 41.38 31.85
N HIS A 323 27.39 42.54 32.44
CA HIS A 323 27.32 42.70 33.88
C HIS A 323 25.92 43.17 34.26
N VAL A 324 25.09 42.25 34.74
CA VAL A 324 23.71 42.51 35.14
C VAL A 324 23.64 42.44 36.67
N TYR A 325 22.99 43.43 37.27
CA TYR A 325 22.88 43.56 38.72
C TYR A 325 21.43 43.88 39.11
N GLY A 326 20.81 43.02 39.92
CA GLY A 326 19.50 43.28 40.52
C GLY A 326 18.32 43.30 39.53
N ALA A 327 18.46 42.72 38.34
CA ALA A 327 17.42 42.71 37.32
C ALA A 327 16.38 41.62 37.60
N THR A 328 15.10 41.93 37.33
CA THR A 328 14.03 40.93 37.30
C THR A 328 13.64 40.67 35.85
N ILE A 329 13.89 39.44 35.38
CA ILE A 329 13.67 39.01 34.01
C ILE A 329 12.44 38.10 34.00
N ASN A 330 11.44 38.53 33.24
CA ASN A 330 10.12 37.89 33.13
C ASN A 330 9.69 37.63 31.67
N PHE A 331 10.60 37.80 30.72
CA PHE A 331 10.35 37.56 29.31
C PHE A 331 11.13 36.34 28.82
N THR A 332 10.59 35.68 27.80
CA THR A 332 11.21 34.50 27.19
C THR A 332 12.50 34.87 26.47
N MET A 333 13.60 34.19 26.80
CA MET A 333 14.89 34.35 26.12
C MET A 333 15.04 33.26 25.07
N GLU A 334 15.17 33.66 23.81
CA GLU A 334 15.27 32.74 22.67
C GLU A 334 16.54 33.01 21.86
N ASN A 335 17.27 31.95 21.52
CA ASN A 335 18.41 31.96 20.60
C ASN A 335 19.55 32.92 21.01
N GLN A 336 20.02 32.78 22.25
CA GLN A 336 21.04 33.67 22.82
C GLN A 336 22.24 32.88 23.36
N ILE A 337 23.43 33.44 23.17
CA ILE A 337 24.66 32.96 23.80
C ILE A 337 25.19 34.07 24.69
N HIS A 338 25.38 33.79 25.97
CA HIS A 338 26.00 34.69 26.94
C HIS A 338 27.38 34.14 27.31
N GLN A 339 28.43 34.90 27.01
CA GLN A 339 29.82 34.54 27.26
C GLN A 339 30.46 35.50 28.26
N HIS A 340 31.17 34.95 29.25
CA HIS A 340 31.87 35.71 30.28
C HIS A 340 30.98 36.73 31.03
N GLY A 341 29.69 36.43 31.13
CA GLY A 341 28.74 37.28 31.85
C GLY A 341 28.94 37.19 33.37
N LYS A 342 28.49 38.22 34.08
CA LYS A 342 28.36 38.25 35.52
C LYS A 342 26.97 38.74 35.88
N LEU A 343 26.16 37.84 36.43
CA LEU A 343 24.79 38.08 36.86
C LEU A 343 24.77 38.03 38.38
N VAL A 344 24.36 39.12 39.03
CA VAL A 344 24.42 39.26 40.48
C VAL A 344 23.09 39.76 41.01
N ASN A 345 22.49 39.03 41.97
CA ASN A 345 21.21 39.35 42.58
C ASN A 345 20.06 39.45 41.55
N ASP A 346 20.16 38.72 40.44
CA ASP A 346 19.16 38.70 39.36
C ASP A 346 18.06 37.66 39.62
N LYS A 347 16.83 37.99 39.24
CA LYS A 347 15.63 37.13 39.43
C LYS A 347 15.03 36.75 38.09
N PHE A 348 14.92 35.45 37.82
CA PHE A 348 14.28 34.87 36.66
C PHE A 348 12.94 34.27 37.11
N THR A 349 11.82 34.91 36.77
CA THR A 349 10.51 34.52 37.28
C THR A 349 9.52 34.30 36.15
N LYS A 350 8.86 33.13 36.11
CA LYS A 350 7.81 32.79 35.13
C LYS A 350 8.23 33.03 33.69
N MET A 351 9.36 32.46 33.33
CA MET A 351 9.97 32.68 32.01
C MET A 351 10.51 31.39 31.40
N TYR A 352 10.74 31.45 30.10
CA TYR A 352 11.17 30.31 29.30
C TYR A 352 12.56 30.59 28.72
N PHE A 353 13.46 29.61 28.78
CA PHE A 353 14.70 29.59 28.03
C PHE A 353 14.53 28.69 26.80
N LYS A 354 14.65 29.23 25.59
CA LYS A 354 14.60 28.44 24.35
C LYS A 354 15.93 28.58 23.59
N HIS A 355 16.71 27.50 23.49
CA HIS A 355 18.02 27.49 22.85
C HIS A 355 18.96 28.59 23.39
N VAL A 356 19.15 28.64 24.71
CA VAL A 356 20.06 29.60 25.36
C VAL A 356 21.32 28.90 25.88
N LEU A 357 22.49 29.47 25.64
CA LEU A 357 23.77 28.96 26.14
C LEU A 357 24.44 30.00 27.03
N PHE A 358 24.71 29.61 28.27
CA PHE A 358 25.59 30.37 29.16
C PHE A 358 26.96 29.70 29.18
N GLU A 359 28.01 30.44 28.84
CA GLU A 359 29.38 29.95 28.80
C GLU A 359 30.29 30.86 29.64
N ASP A 360 31.09 30.25 30.51
CA ASP A 360 32.02 30.94 31.43
C ASP A 360 31.35 32.09 32.21
N THR A 361 30.08 31.92 32.55
CA THR A 361 29.25 32.95 33.20
C THR A 361 29.21 32.73 34.72
N PHE A 362 29.31 33.82 35.48
CA PHE A 362 29.24 33.83 36.94
C PHE A 362 27.85 34.25 37.41
N PHE A 363 27.18 33.40 38.17
CA PHE A 363 25.89 33.66 38.81
C PHE A 363 26.10 33.78 40.31
N ASP A 364 25.66 34.88 40.90
CA ASP A 364 25.83 35.17 42.33
C ASP A 364 24.53 35.69 42.93
N GLU A 365 24.06 35.06 43.98
CA GLU A 365 22.80 35.43 44.66
C GLU A 365 21.58 35.48 43.71
N CYS A 366 21.57 34.68 42.64
CA CYS A 366 20.46 34.65 41.67
C CYS A 366 19.26 33.81 42.17
N TYR A 367 18.07 34.09 41.64
CA TYR A 367 16.84 33.37 41.97
C TYR A 367 16.08 32.94 40.70
N PHE A 368 15.85 31.64 40.53
CA PHE A 368 15.09 31.07 39.41
C PHE A 368 13.77 30.49 39.94
N GLU A 369 12.64 31.01 39.48
CA GLU A 369 11.28 30.61 39.90
C GLU A 369 10.39 30.35 38.69
N ASP A 370 9.74 29.19 38.66
CA ASP A 370 8.83 28.79 37.58
C ASP A 370 9.49 28.86 36.18
N VAL A 371 10.77 28.51 36.09
CA VAL A 371 11.54 28.55 34.85
C VAL A 371 11.49 27.21 34.14
N THR A 372 11.22 27.24 32.84
CA THR A 372 11.27 26.08 31.93
C THR A 372 12.31 26.32 30.84
N SER A 373 12.94 25.25 30.35
CA SER A 373 14.09 25.36 29.48
C SER A 373 14.18 24.24 28.43
N THR A 374 14.24 24.63 27.16
CA THR A 374 14.40 23.77 25.99
C THR A 374 15.76 24.03 25.33
N ASP A 375 16.51 22.96 25.05
CA ASP A 375 17.87 23.02 24.45
C ASP A 375 18.79 24.10 25.05
N THR A 376 18.71 24.26 26.37
CA THR A 376 19.43 25.29 27.12
C THR A 376 20.49 24.65 28.00
N TYR A 377 21.70 25.22 27.98
CA TYR A 377 22.86 24.66 28.66
C TYR A 377 23.68 25.72 29.38
N PHE A 378 24.27 25.33 30.50
CA PHE A 378 25.25 26.10 31.25
C PHE A 378 26.58 25.37 31.15
N LYS A 379 27.60 26.00 30.56
CA LYS A 379 28.94 25.43 30.34
C LYS A 379 29.98 26.21 31.11
N ASN A 380 30.81 25.51 31.89
CA ASN A 380 31.89 26.11 32.68
C ASN A 380 31.44 27.28 33.58
N CYS A 381 30.15 27.35 33.93
CA CYS A 381 29.61 28.43 34.74
C CYS A 381 29.92 28.19 36.22
N THR A 382 30.10 29.27 36.98
CA THR A 382 30.20 29.22 38.44
C THR A 382 28.92 29.81 39.03
N ILE A 383 28.22 29.02 39.84
CA ILE A 383 26.93 29.35 40.41
C ILE A 383 27.09 29.38 41.92
N GLU A 384 26.97 30.56 42.51
CA GLU A 384 27.16 30.84 43.92
C GLU A 384 25.85 31.37 44.54
N SER A 385 25.50 30.84 45.71
CA SER A 385 24.37 31.31 46.54
C SER A 385 23.04 31.45 45.78
N THR A 386 22.82 30.61 44.76
CA THR A 386 21.67 30.70 43.84
C THR A 386 20.59 29.68 44.21
N ILE A 387 19.32 30.06 44.07
CA ILE A 387 18.17 29.20 44.38
C ILE A 387 17.39 28.88 43.10
N PHE A 388 17.10 27.61 42.89
CA PHE A 388 16.24 27.11 41.82
C PHE A 388 14.95 26.54 42.43
N TYR A 389 13.81 27.16 42.17
CA TYR A 389 12.50 26.78 42.68
C TYR A 389 11.52 26.50 41.53
N ASN A 390 10.89 25.32 41.52
CA ASN A 390 9.93 24.90 40.50
C ASN A 390 10.46 24.99 39.06
N THR A 391 11.69 24.52 38.83
CA THR A 391 12.37 24.55 37.53
C THR A 391 12.60 23.17 36.94
N ASP A 392 12.83 23.11 35.63
CA ASP A 392 13.21 21.91 34.87
C ASP A 392 14.74 21.84 34.59
N LEU A 393 15.52 22.59 35.38
CA LEU A 393 16.98 22.70 35.27
C LEU A 393 17.67 21.58 36.04
N TYR A 394 17.80 20.43 35.39
CA TYR A 394 18.46 19.24 35.93
C TYR A 394 19.98 19.23 35.73
N GLU A 395 20.67 18.35 36.45
CA GLU A 395 22.13 18.20 36.43
C GLU A 395 22.72 18.06 35.01
N HIS A 396 22.04 17.37 34.09
CA HIS A 396 22.52 17.19 32.72
C HIS A 396 22.60 18.50 31.89
N LYS A 397 21.89 19.56 32.30
CA LYS A 397 21.95 20.89 31.63
C LYS A 397 23.16 21.72 32.09
N PHE A 398 23.85 21.28 33.15
CA PHE A 398 25.03 21.94 33.71
C PHE A 398 26.29 21.13 33.39
N ILE A 399 27.08 21.60 32.42
CA ILE A 399 28.27 20.91 31.92
C ILE A 399 29.51 21.60 32.52
N ASN A 400 30.26 20.87 33.35
CA ASN A 400 31.45 21.38 34.03
C ASN A 400 31.18 22.65 34.89
N CYS A 401 29.97 22.79 35.43
CA CYS A 401 29.63 23.91 36.30
C CYS A 401 30.09 23.67 37.74
N ARG A 402 30.46 24.76 38.43
CA ARG A 402 30.81 24.74 39.86
C ARG A 402 29.67 25.35 40.67
N PHE A 403 29.11 24.57 41.59
CA PHE A 403 28.07 25.03 42.51
C PHE A 403 28.66 25.33 43.89
N ILE A 404 28.33 26.49 44.46
CA ILE A 404 28.72 26.93 45.80
C ILE A 404 27.44 27.40 46.51
N ASN A 405 27.09 26.78 47.64
CA ASN A 405 25.90 27.13 48.45
C ASN A 405 24.58 27.30 47.66
N SER A 406 24.38 26.52 46.59
CA SER A 406 23.18 26.60 45.73
C SER A 406 22.14 25.54 46.12
N THR A 407 20.85 25.84 45.95
CA THR A 407 19.74 24.96 46.36
C THR A 407 18.75 24.71 45.23
N PHE A 408 18.21 23.49 45.15
CA PHE A 408 17.17 23.08 44.20
C PHE A 408 15.94 22.62 44.97
N LEU A 409 14.77 23.20 44.68
CA LEU A 409 13.51 23.00 45.38
C LEU A 409 12.38 22.71 44.36
N GLU A 410 11.55 21.71 44.65
CA GLU A 410 10.36 21.33 43.85
C GLU A 410 10.63 21.16 42.35
N GLN A 411 11.55 20.27 41.96
CA GLN A 411 11.84 20.04 40.54
C GLN A 411 10.62 19.47 39.78
N LYS A 412 10.34 20.02 38.58
CA LYS A 412 9.24 19.56 37.71
C LYS A 412 9.55 18.21 37.07
N GLU A 413 9.10 17.09 37.65
CA GLU A 413 9.30 15.75 37.08
C GLU A 413 8.58 15.54 35.74
N GLY A 414 9.34 15.36 34.66
CA GLY A 414 8.85 14.94 33.33
C GLY A 414 9.36 15.81 32.17
N CYS A 415 9.46 15.26 30.96
CA CYS A 415 9.68 16.07 29.75
C CYS A 415 8.39 16.85 29.47
N HIS A 416 8.28 18.09 29.96
CA HIS A 416 7.19 18.97 29.54
C HIS A 416 7.46 19.42 28.11
N MET A 417 6.74 18.79 27.18
CA MET A 417 6.69 19.22 25.79
C MET A 417 5.96 20.56 25.72
N ASP A 418 6.71 21.65 25.60
CA ASP A 418 6.13 22.97 25.30
C ASP A 418 5.53 22.93 23.89
N PHE A 419 4.23 23.21 23.82
CA PHE A 419 3.42 23.21 22.59
C PHE A 419 3.82 24.32 21.58
N GLU A 420 4.83 25.15 21.91
CA GLU A 420 5.34 26.27 21.11
C GLU A 420 6.68 25.97 20.43
N GLN A 421 6.95 24.71 20.07
CA GLN A 421 7.97 24.46 19.06
C GLN A 421 7.34 24.80 17.69
N ASP A 422 7.30 26.10 17.35
CA ASP A 422 6.73 26.67 16.11
C ASP A 422 7.22 25.92 14.84
N ASN A 423 8.38 25.27 14.93
CA ASN A 423 8.99 24.49 13.85
C ASN A 423 8.30 23.14 13.58
N ASP A 424 7.68 22.50 14.57
CA ASP A 424 6.99 21.21 14.34
C ASP A 424 5.70 21.42 13.52
N PHE A 425 4.93 22.48 13.80
CA PHE A 425 3.71 22.81 13.05
C PHE A 425 4.00 23.10 11.56
N LEU A 426 5.10 23.82 11.29
CA LEU A 426 5.54 24.13 9.93
C LEU A 426 5.89 22.86 9.14
N ILE A 427 6.55 21.87 9.76
CA ILE A 427 6.85 20.59 9.09
C ILE A 427 5.54 19.87 8.70
N TYR A 428 4.55 19.81 9.60
CA TYR A 428 3.24 19.24 9.28
C TYR A 428 2.55 20.02 8.16
N LEU A 429 2.64 21.35 8.16
CA LEU A 429 2.07 22.20 7.11
C LEU A 429 2.74 21.93 5.76
N VAL A 430 4.06 21.84 5.70
CA VAL A 430 4.83 21.54 4.48
C VAL A 430 4.44 20.17 3.93
N SER A 431 4.38 19.16 4.79
CA SER A 431 3.92 17.82 4.40
C SER A 431 2.47 17.83 3.92
N PHE A 432 1.59 18.54 4.62
CA PHE A 432 0.19 18.70 4.23
C PHE A 432 0.05 19.36 2.85
N LEU A 433 0.79 20.44 2.58
CA LEU A 433 0.78 21.12 1.29
C LEU A 433 1.31 20.22 0.18
N GLY A 434 2.38 19.46 0.45
CA GLY A 434 2.91 18.45 -0.47
C GLY A 434 1.89 17.35 -0.80
N SER A 435 1.16 16.83 0.19
CA SER A 435 0.10 15.84 -0.05
C SER A 435 -1.13 16.45 -0.74
N LEU A 436 -1.49 17.69 -0.41
CA LEU A 436 -2.61 18.40 -1.03
C LEU A 436 -2.38 18.64 -2.51
N SER A 437 -1.14 18.88 -2.92
CA SER A 437 -0.78 19.10 -4.33
C SER A 437 -0.95 17.87 -5.21
N VAL A 438 -1.01 16.66 -4.61
CA VAL A 438 -1.25 15.39 -5.30
C VAL A 438 -2.69 15.30 -5.82
N LEU A 439 -3.66 15.92 -5.14
CA LEU A 439 -5.08 15.88 -5.52
C LEU A 439 -5.37 16.37 -6.95
N PRO A 440 -4.94 17.58 -7.36
CA PRO A 440 -5.14 18.01 -8.74
C PRO A 440 -4.44 17.10 -9.73
N GLY A 441 -3.28 16.54 -9.39
CA GLY A 441 -2.57 15.56 -10.22
C GLY A 441 -3.40 14.28 -10.48
N ASN A 442 -4.07 13.76 -9.45
CA ASN A 442 -4.97 12.60 -9.56
C ASN A 442 -6.24 12.89 -10.39
N ILE A 443 -6.79 14.09 -10.27
CA ILE A 443 -7.96 14.49 -11.07
C ILE A 443 -7.56 14.63 -12.54
N ILE A 444 -6.42 15.28 -12.80
CA ILE A 444 -5.86 15.45 -14.14
C ILE A 444 -5.54 14.08 -14.75
N SER A 445 -4.92 13.17 -14.01
CA SER A 445 -4.64 11.82 -14.52
C SER A 445 -5.96 11.11 -14.88
N ALA A 446 -6.93 11.06 -13.98
CA ALA A 446 -8.23 10.42 -14.24
C ALA A 446 -8.94 10.97 -15.49
N LEU A 447 -8.92 12.28 -15.72
CA LEU A 447 -9.63 12.90 -16.86
C LEU A 447 -8.88 12.78 -18.20
N LEU A 448 -7.55 12.78 -18.17
CA LEU A 448 -6.73 12.80 -19.39
C LEU A 448 -6.20 11.42 -19.79
N MET A 449 -6.25 10.42 -18.92
CA MET A 449 -5.63 9.11 -19.18
C MET A 449 -6.28 8.41 -20.38
N ASP A 450 -7.58 8.54 -20.54
CA ASP A 450 -8.32 7.97 -21.67
C ASP A 450 -8.19 8.81 -22.96
N ARG A 451 -7.85 10.10 -22.85
CA ARG A 451 -7.72 10.99 -24.03
C ARG A 451 -6.31 10.99 -24.61
N ILE A 452 -5.30 11.11 -23.76
CA ILE A 452 -3.90 11.26 -24.15
C ILE A 452 -3.22 9.91 -24.39
N GLY A 453 -3.71 8.84 -23.76
CA GLY A 453 -3.05 7.52 -23.73
C GLY A 453 -2.09 7.39 -22.55
N ARG A 454 -1.77 6.14 -22.18
CA ARG A 454 -1.02 5.84 -20.94
C ARG A 454 0.44 6.27 -21.07
N LEU A 455 1.07 5.94 -22.20
CA LEU A 455 2.50 6.19 -22.44
C LEU A 455 2.86 7.66 -22.48
N LYS A 456 2.05 8.44 -23.21
CA LYS A 456 2.25 9.89 -23.33
C LYS A 456 2.02 10.59 -22.00
N MET A 457 1.10 10.07 -21.17
CA MET A 457 0.92 10.55 -19.81
C MET A 457 2.14 10.28 -18.95
N ILE A 458 2.68 9.05 -18.94
CA ILE A 458 3.91 8.69 -18.19
C ILE A 458 5.08 9.57 -18.65
N GLY A 459 5.41 9.53 -19.95
CA GLY A 459 6.55 10.28 -20.48
C GLY A 459 6.40 11.80 -20.29
N GLY A 460 5.21 12.35 -20.57
CA GLY A 460 4.95 13.78 -20.42
C GLY A 460 5.03 14.26 -18.98
N SER A 461 4.41 13.54 -18.04
CA SER A 461 4.42 13.90 -16.62
C SER A 461 5.81 13.74 -15.98
N MET A 462 6.58 12.70 -16.34
CA MET A 462 7.97 12.53 -15.88
C MET A 462 8.87 13.66 -16.39
N LEU A 463 8.71 14.09 -17.66
CA LEU A 463 9.48 15.21 -18.21
C LEU A 463 9.13 16.55 -17.55
N ILE A 464 7.84 16.82 -17.33
CA ILE A 464 7.40 18.03 -16.61
C ILE A 464 7.96 18.01 -15.18
N SER A 465 7.88 16.87 -14.49
CA SER A 465 8.44 16.69 -13.15
C SER A 465 9.95 16.93 -13.14
N ALA A 466 10.69 16.45 -14.14
CA ALA A 466 12.13 16.69 -14.26
C ALA A 466 12.47 18.17 -14.47
N VAL A 467 11.64 18.90 -15.23
CA VAL A 467 11.79 20.36 -15.40
C VAL A 467 11.54 21.08 -14.07
N CYS A 468 10.49 20.70 -13.33
CA CYS A 468 10.24 21.21 -11.97
C CYS A 468 11.43 20.94 -11.04
N CYS A 469 12.00 19.72 -11.08
CA CYS A 469 13.21 19.39 -10.33
C CYS A 469 14.38 20.28 -10.72
N PHE A 470 14.63 20.50 -12.01
CA PHE A 470 15.73 21.35 -12.46
C PHE A 470 15.62 22.78 -11.92
N PHE A 471 14.41 23.35 -11.86
CA PHE A 471 14.20 24.69 -11.31
C PHE A 471 14.40 24.80 -9.80
N LEU A 472 14.42 23.69 -9.05
CA LEU A 472 14.83 23.69 -7.63
C LEU A 472 16.25 24.22 -7.44
N PHE A 473 17.10 24.13 -8.47
CA PHE A 473 18.44 24.68 -8.42
C PHE A 473 18.43 26.18 -8.06
N PHE A 474 17.42 26.92 -8.52
CA PHE A 474 17.26 28.36 -8.25
C PHE A 474 16.46 28.67 -6.98
N GLY A 475 15.82 27.67 -6.36
CA GLY A 475 15.11 27.84 -5.09
C GLY A 475 16.08 27.99 -3.92
N ASN A 476 16.24 29.22 -3.42
CA ASN A 476 17.07 29.52 -2.24
C ASN A 476 16.24 29.99 -1.03
N SER A 477 14.91 30.06 -1.17
CA SER A 477 14.00 30.41 -0.08
C SER A 477 13.12 29.24 0.28
N GLU A 478 12.69 29.18 1.55
CA GLU A 478 11.72 28.22 2.06
C GLU A 478 10.45 28.19 1.20
N SER A 479 9.87 29.36 0.93
CA SER A 479 8.64 29.48 0.13
C SER A 479 8.80 28.97 -1.30
N ALA A 480 9.97 29.19 -1.92
CA ALA A 480 10.26 28.67 -3.25
C ALA A 480 10.39 27.14 -3.23
N MET A 481 11.02 26.58 -2.20
CA MET A 481 11.13 25.13 -2.04
C MET A 481 9.77 24.46 -1.90
N ILE A 482 8.88 25.01 -1.08
CA ILE A 482 7.51 24.49 -0.90
C ILE A 482 6.73 24.55 -2.23
N GLY A 483 6.83 25.67 -2.96
CA GLY A 483 6.15 25.83 -4.25
C GLY A 483 6.61 24.79 -5.28
N TRP A 484 7.91 24.56 -5.39
CA TRP A 484 8.46 23.55 -6.29
C TRP A 484 8.17 22.11 -5.85
N GLN A 485 8.18 21.84 -4.55
CA GLN A 485 7.72 20.56 -4.00
C GLN A 485 6.29 20.26 -4.43
N CYS A 486 5.39 21.24 -4.27
CA CYS A 486 3.98 21.07 -4.64
C CYS A 486 3.83 20.76 -6.14
N LEU A 487 4.54 21.50 -7.00
CA LEU A 487 4.54 21.27 -8.45
C LEU A 487 5.11 19.89 -8.82
N PHE A 488 6.20 19.49 -8.18
CA PHE A 488 6.82 18.18 -8.39
C PHE A 488 5.87 17.04 -8.00
N CYS A 489 5.36 17.04 -6.77
CA CYS A 489 4.45 16.00 -6.28
C CYS A 489 3.16 15.91 -7.11
N GLY A 490 2.57 17.06 -7.47
CA GLY A 490 1.34 17.12 -8.26
C GLY A 490 1.50 16.67 -9.71
N THR A 491 2.66 16.89 -10.32
CA THR A 491 2.94 16.43 -11.69
C THR A 491 3.41 14.98 -11.72
N SER A 492 4.19 14.55 -10.74
CA SER A 492 4.72 13.19 -10.63
C SER A 492 3.63 12.14 -10.38
N ILE A 493 2.57 12.48 -9.63
CA ILE A 493 1.50 11.51 -9.35
C ILE A 493 0.75 11.08 -10.62
N ALA A 494 0.64 11.96 -11.62
CA ALA A 494 0.05 11.56 -12.89
C ALA A 494 0.87 10.44 -13.57
N ALA A 495 2.19 10.46 -13.42
CA ALA A 495 3.07 9.40 -13.89
C ALA A 495 2.85 8.10 -13.10
N TRP A 496 2.76 8.19 -11.76
CA TRP A 496 2.48 7.03 -10.90
C TRP A 496 1.17 6.34 -11.28
N ASN A 497 0.08 7.09 -11.38
CA ASN A 497 -1.22 6.52 -11.74
C ASN A 497 -1.18 5.81 -13.11
N ALA A 498 -0.54 6.44 -14.11
CA ALA A 498 -0.44 5.84 -15.44
C ALA A 498 0.50 4.61 -15.45
N LEU A 499 1.55 4.63 -14.63
CA LEU A 499 2.47 3.51 -14.46
C LEU A 499 1.80 2.31 -13.79
N ASP A 500 0.97 2.54 -12.78
CA ASP A 500 0.20 1.48 -12.11
C ASP A 500 -0.78 0.82 -13.09
N VAL A 501 -1.50 1.64 -13.85
CA VAL A 501 -2.48 1.18 -14.85
C VAL A 501 -1.81 0.39 -15.98
N ILE A 502 -0.74 0.91 -16.58
CA ILE A 502 -0.09 0.20 -17.68
C ILE A 502 0.56 -1.11 -17.21
N THR A 503 1.02 -1.15 -15.95
CA THR A 503 1.60 -2.37 -15.37
C THR A 503 0.57 -3.48 -15.27
N VAL A 504 -0.70 -3.19 -15.02
CA VAL A 504 -1.75 -4.22 -15.00
C VAL A 504 -2.34 -4.51 -16.38
N GLU A 505 -2.31 -3.56 -17.31
CA GLU A 505 -2.78 -3.74 -18.69
C GLU A 505 -1.81 -4.58 -19.55
N LEU A 506 -0.49 -4.55 -19.25
CA LEU A 506 0.55 -5.25 -20.02
C LEU A 506 0.64 -6.77 -19.79
N TYR A 507 0.13 -7.27 -18.66
CA TYR A 507 0.24 -8.69 -18.29
C TYR A 507 -1.12 -9.38 -18.30
N PRO A 508 -1.17 -10.69 -18.60
CA PRO A 508 -2.40 -11.47 -18.51
C PRO A 508 -2.86 -11.63 -17.06
N THR A 509 -4.17 -11.78 -16.86
CA THR A 509 -4.81 -11.69 -15.53
C THR A 509 -4.26 -12.65 -14.48
N ASN A 510 -3.93 -13.88 -14.88
CA ASN A 510 -3.32 -14.91 -14.03
C ASN A 510 -1.91 -14.54 -13.50
N GLN A 511 -1.24 -13.57 -14.11
CA GLN A 511 0.14 -13.18 -13.79
C GLN A 511 0.29 -11.72 -13.34
N ARG A 512 -0.73 -10.87 -13.54
CA ARG A 512 -0.71 -9.43 -13.16
C ARG A 512 -0.23 -9.20 -11.73
N ALA A 513 -0.77 -9.95 -10.77
CA ALA A 513 -0.40 -9.79 -9.36
C ALA A 513 1.07 -10.12 -9.09
N THR A 514 1.62 -11.14 -9.76
CA THR A 514 3.03 -11.53 -9.61
C THR A 514 3.94 -10.48 -10.24
N ALA A 515 3.61 -10.01 -11.45
CA ALA A 515 4.38 -8.97 -12.14
C ALA A 515 4.38 -7.65 -11.36
N PHE A 516 3.20 -7.21 -10.90
CA PHE A 516 3.07 -6.01 -10.07
C PHE A 516 3.85 -6.16 -8.75
N GLY A 517 3.81 -7.33 -8.11
CA GLY A 517 4.59 -7.61 -6.90
C GLY A 517 6.11 -7.50 -7.11
N ILE A 518 6.64 -8.04 -8.22
CA ILE A 518 8.08 -7.96 -8.55
C ILE A 518 8.48 -6.50 -8.82
N LEU A 519 7.70 -5.78 -9.62
CA LEU A 519 7.97 -4.37 -9.96
C LEU A 519 7.84 -3.46 -8.74
N ASN A 520 6.85 -3.69 -7.88
CA ASN A 520 6.70 -2.97 -6.61
C ASN A 520 7.86 -3.29 -5.64
N GLY A 521 8.36 -4.54 -5.60
CA GLY A 521 9.57 -4.88 -4.85
C GLY A 521 10.78 -4.08 -5.31
N LEU A 522 10.96 -3.94 -6.63
CA LEU A 522 12.01 -3.09 -7.21
C LEU A 522 11.80 -1.60 -6.91
N CYS A 523 10.55 -1.13 -6.91
CA CYS A 523 10.18 0.21 -6.49
C CYS A 523 10.63 0.51 -5.06
N LYS A 524 10.36 -0.40 -4.11
CA LYS A 524 10.79 -0.24 -2.71
C LYS A 524 12.32 -0.20 -2.60
N PHE A 525 13.04 -1.00 -3.39
CA PHE A 525 14.50 -0.91 -3.46
C PHE A 525 14.99 0.46 -3.97
N GLY A 526 14.36 0.98 -5.03
CA GLY A 526 14.61 2.34 -5.52
C GLY A 526 14.32 3.43 -4.49
N ALA A 527 13.25 3.30 -3.71
CA ALA A 527 12.91 4.22 -2.63
C ALA A 527 13.95 4.21 -1.50
N ILE A 528 14.43 3.03 -1.09
CA ILE A 528 15.49 2.90 -0.06
C ILE A 528 16.78 3.58 -0.53
N LEU A 529 17.19 3.32 -1.79
CA LEU A 529 18.36 3.97 -2.38
C LEU A 529 18.18 5.48 -2.49
N GLY A 530 17.03 5.96 -2.94
CA GLY A 530 16.73 7.39 -3.07
C GLY A 530 16.81 8.09 -1.73
N ASN A 531 16.14 7.55 -0.71
CA ASN A 531 16.11 8.12 0.64
C ASN A 531 17.52 8.18 1.25
N THR A 532 18.30 7.11 1.13
CA THR A 532 19.67 7.06 1.70
C THR A 532 20.63 8.02 1.01
N ILE A 533 20.61 8.08 -0.33
CA ILE A 533 21.47 8.98 -1.09
C ILE A 533 21.08 10.43 -0.80
N PHE A 534 19.79 10.79 -0.88
CA PHE A 534 19.39 12.19 -0.85
C PHE A 534 19.47 12.76 0.57
N ALA A 535 19.14 11.97 1.60
CA ALA A 535 19.32 12.37 2.99
C ALA A 535 20.79 12.67 3.33
N SER A 536 21.74 11.92 2.76
CA SER A 536 23.17 12.12 3.00
C SER A 536 23.72 13.45 2.46
N PHE A 537 23.00 14.11 1.54
CA PHE A 537 23.43 15.37 0.92
C PHE A 537 22.77 16.62 1.50
N VAL A 538 21.85 16.47 2.47
CA VAL A 538 21.24 17.59 3.18
C VAL A 538 22.34 18.38 3.90
N GLY A 539 22.37 19.70 3.70
CA GLY A 539 23.41 20.60 4.25
C GLY A 539 24.78 20.57 3.56
N ILE A 540 25.02 19.64 2.62
CA ILE A 540 26.28 19.60 1.85
C ILE A 540 26.08 20.27 0.49
N THR A 541 25.22 19.71 -0.36
CA THR A 541 24.89 20.30 -1.66
C THR A 541 23.48 19.90 -2.11
N LYS A 542 22.71 20.85 -2.66
CA LYS A 542 21.44 20.55 -3.32
C LYS A 542 21.59 20.04 -4.76
N VAL A 543 22.74 20.28 -5.39
CA VAL A 543 22.95 20.03 -6.82
C VAL A 543 22.90 18.54 -7.16
N VAL A 544 23.51 17.69 -6.33
CA VAL A 544 23.60 16.24 -6.60
C VAL A 544 22.23 15.57 -6.57
N PRO A 545 21.39 15.72 -5.51
CA PRO A 545 20.03 15.16 -5.51
C PRO A 545 19.16 15.65 -6.67
N ILE A 546 19.23 16.96 -6.98
CA ILE A 546 18.42 17.57 -8.04
C ILE A 546 18.78 16.99 -9.42
N LEU A 547 20.07 16.96 -9.77
CA LEU A 547 20.51 16.44 -11.07
C LEU A 547 20.28 14.94 -11.19
N LEU A 548 20.48 14.18 -10.12
CA LEU A 548 20.22 12.73 -10.11
C LEU A 548 18.72 12.44 -10.32
N ALA A 549 17.84 13.17 -9.64
CA ALA A 549 16.40 13.04 -9.84
C ALA A 549 15.96 13.48 -11.25
N ALA A 550 16.41 14.64 -11.72
CA ALA A 550 16.04 15.15 -13.03
C ALA A 550 16.52 14.22 -14.17
N THR A 551 17.76 13.72 -14.10
CA THR A 551 18.31 12.83 -15.13
C THR A 551 17.64 11.46 -15.12
N SER A 552 17.35 10.90 -13.94
CA SER A 552 16.64 9.62 -13.85
C SER A 552 15.19 9.73 -14.33
N LEU A 553 14.48 10.83 -14.04
CA LEU A 553 13.13 11.08 -14.57
C LEU A 553 13.12 11.27 -16.10
N VAL A 554 14.08 12.00 -16.66
CA VAL A 554 14.20 12.15 -18.12
C VAL A 554 14.52 10.81 -18.77
N GLY A 555 15.49 10.06 -18.23
CA GLY A 555 15.85 8.73 -18.73
C GLY A 555 14.69 7.75 -18.67
N GLY A 556 14.02 7.67 -17.52
CA GLY A 556 12.83 6.84 -17.31
C GLY A 556 11.68 7.23 -18.24
N GLY A 557 11.38 8.52 -18.35
CA GLY A 557 10.31 9.03 -19.21
C GLY A 557 10.54 8.76 -20.71
N LEU A 558 11.77 8.90 -21.19
CA LEU A 558 12.12 8.57 -22.58
C LEU A 558 12.06 7.07 -22.87
N ILE A 559 12.47 6.25 -21.91
CA ILE A 559 12.40 4.79 -21.99
C ILE A 559 10.94 4.31 -21.93
N ALA A 560 10.09 4.95 -21.12
CA ALA A 560 8.66 4.63 -21.03
C ALA A 560 7.94 4.75 -22.38
N LEU A 561 8.31 5.71 -23.23
CA LEU A 561 7.72 5.89 -24.56
C LEU A 561 8.01 4.73 -25.54
N ARG A 562 8.89 3.78 -25.18
CA ARG A 562 9.19 2.57 -25.97
C ARG A 562 8.27 1.39 -25.67
N LEU A 563 7.45 1.47 -24.63
CA LEU A 563 6.45 0.44 -24.33
C LEU A 563 5.36 0.41 -25.42
N PRO A 564 4.67 -0.74 -25.60
CA PRO A 564 3.52 -0.80 -26.48
C PRO A 564 2.33 -0.05 -25.87
N GLU A 565 1.58 0.70 -26.68
CA GLU A 565 0.38 1.42 -26.23
C GLU A 565 -0.78 0.43 -26.09
N THR A 566 -1.40 0.41 -24.92
CA THR A 566 -2.52 -0.49 -24.56
C THR A 566 -3.89 0.12 -24.84
N ARG A 567 -3.93 1.39 -25.27
CA ARG A 567 -5.18 2.09 -25.61
C ARG A 567 -5.95 1.35 -26.70
N GLU A 568 -7.24 1.11 -26.45
CA GLU A 568 -8.19 0.46 -27.39
C GLU A 568 -7.81 -0.99 -27.75
N GLN A 569 -6.85 -1.60 -27.04
CA GLN A 569 -6.55 -3.03 -27.15
C GLN A 569 -7.39 -3.83 -26.16
N VAL A 570 -7.84 -5.00 -26.59
CA VAL A 570 -8.56 -5.94 -25.73
C VAL A 570 -7.58 -6.55 -24.74
N LEU A 571 -7.88 -6.41 -23.44
CA LEU A 571 -6.97 -6.79 -22.36
C LEU A 571 -6.99 -8.30 -22.09
N MET A 572 -5.90 -8.97 -22.47
CA MET A 572 -5.68 -10.41 -22.27
C MET A 572 -5.67 -10.86 -20.81
#